data_AF-A0A5N5X753-F1
#
_entry.id   AF-A0A5N5X753-F1
#
_cell.length_a   1.000
_cell.length_b   1.000
_cell.length_c   1.000
_cell.angle_alpha   90.00
_cell.angle_beta   90.00
_cell.angle_gamma   90.00
#
_symmetry.space_group_name_H-M   'P 1'
#
loop_
_entity.id
_entity.type
_entity.pdbx_description
1 polymer ?
#
loop_
_entity_poly.entity_id
_entity_poly.type
_entity_poly.pdbx_seq_one_letter_code
_entity_poly.pdbx_strand_id
1 'polypeptide(L)'
;MFLSSIVFTFTAFAVLLVVAASSGSGCAVEPGGHHSTIVLPENQTYWIEEKLHATLHNVKIGWRDTSYWRNNSYYVAFQNHRAGFIISGDHVHIDGHGIGGIDGNGDVWYDGDQGTSSEGHPMPFNITCSAFSNNAPEGKNWVQNADGFNTMDVRNVTLKNFIYRGGDDCIAIKPRTFDVPISNITCEGGNGVAIGRLGQYLEDSTVDNVVVSVAKASLPIIAFMIRYGWDMRWSDKNSYGKVRNLLFSDFELEGVSHGPYIMQDNGDNGTFAGTSKMEISKVTFRNFTGNLKDSIGRLGQISCSMVHPCFDIFFEDMDELAVTNETCRWTKPGTIAGLPGC
;
A
#
# COMPACT_ATOMS: atom_id res chain seq x y z
N MET A 1 -8.21 -26.76 3.68
CA MET A 1 -9.14 -26.49 2.55
C MET A 1 -9.60 -25.04 2.71
N PHE A 2 -8.83 -24.09 2.20
CA PHE A 2 -9.20 -22.66 2.21
C PHE A 2 -9.62 -22.31 0.79
N LEU A 3 -10.91 -22.04 0.62
CA LEU A 3 -11.47 -21.48 -0.61
C LEU A 3 -11.28 -19.96 -0.54
N SER A 4 -10.34 -19.42 -1.30
CA SER A 4 -10.22 -17.97 -1.52
C SER A 4 -10.44 -17.69 -3.00
N SER A 5 -11.70 -17.45 -3.38
CA SER A 5 -12.05 -16.82 -4.65
C SER A 5 -11.90 -15.31 -4.48
N ILE A 6 -10.89 -14.71 -5.13
CA ILE A 6 -10.76 -13.25 -5.20
C ILE A 6 -11.40 -12.80 -6.50
N VAL A 7 -12.64 -12.33 -6.42
CA VAL A 7 -13.38 -11.75 -7.55
C VAL A 7 -13.19 -10.24 -7.50
N PHE A 8 -12.47 -9.69 -8.49
CA PHE A 8 -12.48 -8.25 -8.79
C PHE A 8 -13.56 -7.99 -9.84
N THR A 9 -14.52 -7.11 -9.53
CA THR A 9 -15.51 -6.60 -10.47
C THR A 9 -15.30 -5.10 -10.57
N PHE A 10 -14.80 -4.63 -11.72
CA PHE A 10 -14.65 -3.21 -12.00
C PHE A 10 -15.84 -2.74 -12.85
N THR A 11 -16.64 -1.80 -12.35
CA THR A 11 -17.62 -1.06 -13.15
C THR A 11 -17.09 0.34 -13.45
N ALA A 12 -16.91 0.62 -14.74
CA ALA A 12 -16.35 1.79 -15.42
C ALA A 12 -16.26 3.15 -14.66
N PHE A 13 -15.07 3.75 -14.68
CA PHE A 13 -14.67 4.90 -15.53
C PHE A 13 -13.23 5.29 -15.11
N ALA A 14 -12.26 4.98 -15.98
CA ALA A 14 -10.85 5.37 -15.90
C ALA A 14 -10.17 5.22 -14.52
N VAL A 15 -9.84 3.98 -14.16
CA VAL A 15 -8.73 3.72 -13.24
C VAL A 15 -7.45 3.91 -14.06
N LEU A 16 -6.60 4.87 -13.72
CA LEU A 16 -5.24 4.91 -14.24
C LEU A 16 -4.41 3.86 -13.49
N LEU A 17 -4.57 2.59 -13.86
CA LEU A 17 -3.51 1.61 -13.68
C LEU A 17 -2.61 1.78 -14.91
N VAL A 18 -1.62 2.68 -14.82
CA VAL A 18 -0.72 3.04 -15.95
C VAL A 18 -0.10 1.79 -16.54
N VAL A 19 -0.41 1.45 -17.80
CA VAL A 19 0.59 1.26 -18.86
C VAL A 19 0.00 1.05 -20.24
N ALA A 20 0.67 1.70 -21.18
CA ALA A 20 0.30 1.80 -22.58
C ALA A 20 1.16 0.91 -23.49
N ALA A 21 0.52 0.50 -24.59
CA ALA A 21 1.07 -0.23 -25.71
C ALA A 21 1.99 0.64 -26.61
N SER A 22 2.97 0.01 -27.27
CA SER A 22 2.95 -0.13 -28.75
C SER A 22 4.02 -1.11 -29.25
N SER A 23 3.56 -1.99 -30.14
CA SER A 23 4.23 -2.78 -31.19
C SER A 23 5.62 -3.40 -30.95
N GLY A 24 5.68 -4.73 -30.94
CA GLY A 24 6.89 -5.48 -31.26
C GLY A 24 6.92 -6.92 -30.75
N SER A 25 6.20 -7.82 -31.43
CA SER A 25 6.46 -9.27 -31.58
C SER A 25 6.64 -10.17 -30.35
N GLY A 26 5.55 -10.81 -29.88
CA GLY A 26 5.68 -12.00 -29.01
C GLY A 26 4.46 -12.70 -28.38
N CYS A 27 3.21 -12.39 -28.71
CA CYS A 27 2.02 -13.28 -28.68
C CYS A 27 0.86 -12.51 -29.34
N ALA A 28 0.30 -13.05 -30.42
CA ALA A 28 -0.71 -12.34 -31.21
C ALA A 28 -2.02 -12.15 -30.41
N VAL A 29 -2.35 -10.91 -30.05
CA VAL A 29 -3.73 -10.47 -29.84
C VAL A 29 -4.13 -9.71 -31.10
N GLU A 30 -5.00 -10.30 -31.91
CA GLU A 30 -5.53 -9.62 -33.10
C GLU A 30 -6.36 -8.39 -32.69
N PRO A 31 -6.23 -7.26 -33.42
CA PRO A 31 -7.12 -6.12 -33.26
C PRO A 31 -8.48 -6.45 -33.89
N GLY A 32 -9.35 -7.10 -33.13
CA GLY A 32 -10.71 -7.41 -33.58
C GLY A 32 -11.55 -8.33 -32.68
N GLY A 33 -10.98 -8.93 -31.64
CA GLY A 33 -11.72 -9.82 -30.75
C GLY A 33 -12.47 -9.06 -29.65
N HIS A 34 -13.77 -8.77 -29.86
CA HIS A 34 -14.58 -8.12 -28.85
C HIS A 34 -14.83 -8.94 -27.57
N HIS A 35 -14.46 -10.22 -27.50
CA HIS A 35 -14.58 -11.08 -26.30
C HIS A 35 -13.58 -12.26 -26.32
N SER A 36 -12.27 -12.00 -26.36
CA SER A 36 -11.26 -13.07 -26.35
C SER A 36 -10.85 -13.48 -24.93
N THR A 37 -10.96 -14.77 -24.62
CA THR A 37 -10.41 -15.38 -23.40
C THR A 37 -9.07 -16.05 -23.72
N ILE A 38 -8.00 -15.69 -23.02
CA ILE A 38 -6.69 -16.35 -23.12
C ILE A 38 -6.59 -17.34 -21.96
N VAL A 39 -6.56 -18.63 -22.24
CA VAL A 39 -6.39 -19.67 -21.20
C VAL A 39 -4.95 -20.15 -21.24
N LEU A 40 -4.22 -20.04 -20.13
CA LEU A 40 -2.89 -20.64 -19.99
C LEU A 40 -3.06 -21.98 -19.24
N PRO A 41 -2.68 -23.12 -19.86
CA PRO A 41 -2.84 -24.45 -19.28
C PRO A 41 -2.28 -24.63 -17.87
N GLU A 42 -2.96 -25.45 -17.07
CA GLU A 42 -2.54 -25.83 -15.72
C GLU A 42 -1.16 -26.50 -15.70
N ASN A 43 -0.44 -26.32 -14.59
CA ASN A 43 0.89 -26.90 -14.33
C ASN A 43 1.99 -26.47 -15.32
N GLN A 44 1.79 -25.36 -16.03
CA GLN A 44 2.80 -24.77 -16.89
C GLN A 44 3.40 -23.52 -16.26
N THR A 45 4.72 -23.35 -16.41
CA THR A 45 5.42 -22.11 -16.03
C THR A 45 5.75 -21.35 -17.30
N TYR A 46 5.37 -20.08 -17.36
CA TYR A 46 5.60 -19.23 -18.51
C TYR A 46 6.62 -18.15 -18.14
N TRP A 47 7.63 -17.99 -18.98
CA TRP A 47 8.64 -16.95 -18.81
C TRP A 47 8.27 -15.77 -19.68
N ILE A 48 8.17 -14.60 -19.07
CA ILE A 48 7.99 -13.35 -19.80
C ILE A 48 9.38 -12.74 -19.99
N GLU A 49 9.87 -12.78 -21.23
CA GLU A 49 11.18 -12.24 -21.60
C GLU A 49 11.10 -10.79 -22.11
N GLU A 50 9.88 -10.27 -22.32
CA GLU A 50 9.61 -8.91 -22.80
C GLU A 50 8.25 -8.39 -22.29
N LYS A 51 7.98 -7.09 -22.43
CA LYS A 51 6.74 -6.47 -21.92
C LYS A 51 5.48 -7.17 -22.45
N LEU A 52 4.69 -7.78 -21.54
CA LEU A 52 3.47 -8.51 -21.87
C LEU A 52 2.21 -7.64 -21.69
N HIS A 53 1.26 -7.77 -22.62
CA HIS A 53 -0.12 -7.29 -22.47
C HIS A 53 -1.05 -8.49 -22.68
N ALA A 54 -1.68 -8.98 -21.62
CA ALA A 54 -2.49 -10.18 -21.68
C ALA A 54 -3.57 -10.23 -20.59
N THR A 55 -4.67 -10.90 -20.92
CA THR A 55 -5.57 -11.47 -19.92
C THR A 55 -4.98 -12.80 -19.48
N LEU A 56 -4.81 -13.02 -18.18
CA LEU A 56 -4.03 -14.13 -17.65
C LEU A 56 -4.91 -15.02 -16.76
N HIS A 57 -4.75 -16.34 -16.92
CA HIS A 57 -5.42 -17.34 -16.11
C HIS A 57 -4.39 -18.39 -15.70
N ASN A 58 -4.26 -18.73 -14.41
CA ASN A 58 -3.45 -19.85 -13.92
C ASN A 58 -1.98 -19.90 -14.37
N VAL A 59 -1.32 -18.74 -14.43
CA VAL A 59 0.07 -18.63 -14.87
C VAL A 59 0.98 -18.56 -13.66
N LYS A 60 2.14 -19.21 -13.73
CA LYS A 60 3.33 -18.78 -12.98
C LYS A 60 4.23 -17.99 -13.93
N ILE A 61 4.23 -16.67 -13.76
CA ILE A 61 5.11 -15.74 -14.50
C ILE A 61 6.35 -15.53 -13.66
N GLY A 62 7.54 -15.77 -14.21
CA GLY A 62 8.82 -15.53 -13.54
C GLY A 62 9.70 -14.55 -14.31
N TRP A 63 10.41 -13.68 -13.59
CA TRP A 63 11.42 -12.77 -14.15
C TRP A 63 12.84 -13.25 -13.78
N ARG A 64 13.72 -13.54 -14.74
CA ARG A 64 15.08 -14.06 -14.45
C ARG A 64 16.22 -13.06 -14.60
N ASP A 65 16.15 -12.17 -15.58
CA ASP A 65 17.24 -11.25 -15.88
C ASP A 65 17.01 -9.89 -15.22
N THR A 66 17.56 -9.73 -14.02
CA THR A 66 17.43 -8.48 -13.26
C THR A 66 18.08 -7.28 -13.97
N SER A 67 19.14 -7.50 -14.74
CA SER A 67 19.80 -6.45 -15.52
C SER A 67 18.96 -6.00 -16.71
N TYR A 68 18.28 -6.95 -17.37
CA TYR A 68 17.30 -6.64 -18.41
C TYR A 68 16.12 -5.85 -17.82
N TRP A 69 15.45 -6.35 -16.77
CA TRP A 69 14.22 -5.73 -16.24
C TRP A 69 14.45 -4.35 -15.61
N ARG A 70 15.64 -4.11 -15.04
CA ARG A 70 16.03 -2.78 -14.56
C ARG A 70 16.01 -1.73 -15.68
N ASN A 71 16.37 -2.15 -16.89
CA ASN A 71 16.47 -1.28 -18.07
C ASN A 71 15.26 -1.38 -19.02
N ASN A 72 14.43 -2.41 -18.90
CA ASN A 72 13.34 -2.75 -19.83
C ASN A 72 11.97 -2.85 -19.15
N SER A 73 11.76 -2.06 -18.11
CA SER A 73 10.47 -1.91 -17.43
C SER A 73 9.69 -0.70 -17.94
N TYR A 74 8.44 -0.58 -17.50
CA TYR A 74 7.66 0.63 -17.71
C TYR A 74 7.94 1.63 -16.60
N TYR A 75 8.21 2.88 -16.99
CA TYR A 75 8.41 3.95 -16.03
C TYR A 75 7.07 4.48 -15.53
N VAL A 76 6.93 4.56 -14.20
CA VAL A 76 5.83 5.20 -13.51
C VAL A 76 6.40 6.42 -12.80
N ALA A 77 5.97 7.61 -13.21
CA ALA A 77 6.59 8.87 -12.78
C ALA A 77 6.47 9.10 -11.25
N PHE A 78 5.38 8.67 -10.64
CA PHE A 78 5.20 8.78 -9.21
C PHE A 78 6.22 7.91 -8.46
N GLN A 79 6.99 8.54 -7.56
CA GLN A 79 8.05 7.92 -6.76
C GLN A 79 9.14 7.20 -7.57
N ASN A 80 9.30 7.56 -8.86
CA ASN A 80 10.25 6.91 -9.78
C ASN A 80 10.08 5.39 -9.85
N HIS A 81 8.84 4.91 -9.75
CA HIS A 81 8.54 3.50 -9.78
C HIS A 81 8.77 2.88 -11.17
N ARG A 82 9.01 1.58 -11.18
CA ARG A 82 9.03 0.75 -12.38
C ARG A 82 7.96 -0.32 -12.30
N ALA A 83 7.42 -0.73 -13.43
CA ALA A 83 6.47 -1.83 -13.51
C ALA A 83 6.91 -2.84 -14.59
N GLY A 84 6.87 -4.13 -14.25
CA GLY A 84 7.28 -5.21 -15.16
C GLY A 84 6.18 -5.60 -16.15
N PHE A 85 4.93 -5.48 -15.74
CA PHE A 85 3.76 -5.89 -16.50
C PHE A 85 2.55 -5.05 -16.10
N ILE A 86 1.66 -4.74 -17.05
CA ILE A 86 0.42 -4.04 -16.77
C ILE A 86 -0.77 -4.52 -17.59
N ILE A 87 -1.92 -4.45 -16.93
CA ILE A 87 -3.25 -4.67 -17.46
C ILE A 87 -3.96 -3.32 -17.59
N SER A 88 -4.54 -3.05 -18.75
CA SER A 88 -5.46 -1.93 -18.96
C SER A 88 -6.62 -2.38 -19.83
N GLY A 89 -7.78 -1.75 -19.66
CA GLY A 89 -8.98 -2.09 -20.41
C GLY A 89 -10.25 -1.80 -19.63
N ASP A 90 -11.37 -2.17 -20.23
CA ASP A 90 -12.70 -2.10 -19.63
C ASP A 90 -13.24 -3.53 -19.44
N HIS A 91 -13.97 -3.79 -18.36
CA HIS A 91 -14.46 -5.13 -18.00
C HIS A 91 -13.39 -6.24 -17.98
N VAL A 92 -12.17 -5.92 -17.52
CA VAL A 92 -11.12 -6.92 -17.40
C VAL A 92 -11.37 -7.81 -16.17
N HIS A 93 -11.37 -9.12 -16.40
CA HIS A 93 -11.48 -10.13 -15.35
C HIS A 93 -10.23 -11.02 -15.34
N ILE A 94 -9.65 -11.21 -14.16
CA ILE A 94 -8.47 -12.05 -13.94
C ILE A 94 -8.83 -13.00 -12.80
N ASP A 95 -8.70 -14.30 -13.05
CA ASP A 95 -8.95 -15.34 -12.07
C ASP A 95 -7.79 -16.34 -12.04
N GLY A 96 -7.23 -16.52 -10.85
CA GLY A 96 -6.18 -17.50 -10.58
C GLY A 96 -6.72 -18.87 -10.17
N HIS A 97 -8.05 -19.07 -10.07
CA HIS A 97 -8.71 -20.33 -9.71
C HIS A 97 -8.10 -21.05 -8.48
N GLY A 98 -7.55 -20.28 -7.53
CA GLY A 98 -6.89 -20.78 -6.32
C GLY A 98 -5.52 -21.43 -6.52
N ILE A 99 -4.99 -21.50 -7.74
CA ILE A 99 -3.69 -22.15 -8.06
C ILE A 99 -2.72 -21.28 -8.88
N GLY A 100 -3.23 -20.26 -9.59
CA GLY A 100 -2.44 -19.30 -10.36
C GLY A 100 -1.77 -18.25 -9.47
N GLY A 101 -0.58 -17.78 -9.85
CA GLY A 101 0.15 -16.78 -9.08
C GLY A 101 1.33 -16.20 -9.85
N ILE A 102 1.65 -14.93 -9.60
CA ILE A 102 2.78 -14.28 -10.28
C ILE A 102 4.02 -14.40 -9.38
N ASP A 103 5.13 -14.86 -9.92
CA ASP A 103 6.39 -15.01 -9.19
C ASP A 103 7.37 -13.92 -9.62
N GLY A 104 7.51 -12.90 -8.77
CA GLY A 104 8.42 -11.79 -9.03
C GLY A 104 9.91 -12.18 -9.08
N ASN A 105 10.29 -13.37 -8.58
CA ASN A 105 11.67 -13.77 -8.32
C ASN A 105 12.42 -12.70 -7.50
N GLY A 106 11.75 -12.22 -6.45
CA GLY A 106 12.15 -11.04 -5.67
C GLY A 106 13.40 -11.24 -4.80
N ASP A 107 13.66 -12.46 -4.37
CA ASP A 107 14.81 -12.83 -3.51
C ASP A 107 16.15 -12.39 -4.12
N VAL A 108 16.37 -12.61 -5.42
CA VAL A 108 17.58 -12.18 -6.12
C VAL A 108 17.80 -10.67 -6.04
N TRP A 109 16.71 -9.88 -6.05
CA TRP A 109 16.79 -8.43 -5.94
C TRP A 109 17.07 -7.99 -4.50
N TYR A 110 16.33 -8.51 -3.52
CA TYR A 110 16.48 -8.13 -2.12
C TYR A 110 17.83 -8.57 -1.54
N ASP A 111 18.35 -9.73 -1.95
CA ASP A 111 19.66 -10.23 -1.55
C ASP A 111 20.80 -9.43 -2.18
N GLY A 112 20.61 -8.93 -3.40
CA GLY A 112 21.57 -8.04 -4.06
C GLY A 112 21.63 -6.67 -3.42
N ASP A 113 20.48 -6.14 -3.02
CA ASP A 113 20.34 -4.79 -2.46
C ASP A 113 20.61 -4.72 -0.95
N GLN A 114 20.44 -5.82 -0.21
CA GLN A 114 20.76 -5.94 1.22
C GLN A 114 20.14 -4.85 2.11
N GLY A 115 18.91 -4.44 1.76
CA GLY A 115 18.18 -3.37 2.45
C GLY A 115 18.55 -1.96 2.02
N THR A 116 19.37 -1.79 0.97
CA THR A 116 19.58 -0.50 0.31
C THR A 116 18.54 -0.30 -0.80
N SER A 117 17.93 0.88 -0.89
CA SER A 117 16.97 1.18 -1.96
C SER A 117 17.71 1.56 -3.25
N SER A 118 17.68 0.69 -4.26
CA SER A 118 18.22 0.98 -5.59
C SER A 118 17.09 1.23 -6.62
N GLU A 119 17.28 2.19 -7.54
CA GLU A 119 16.27 2.45 -8.56
C GLU A 119 16.22 1.32 -9.59
N GLY A 120 15.01 0.93 -9.98
CA GLY A 120 14.78 0.12 -11.17
C GLY A 120 14.15 -1.25 -10.91
N HIS A 121 13.79 -1.54 -9.66
CA HIS A 121 13.05 -2.75 -9.31
C HIS A 121 11.62 -2.66 -9.86
N PRO A 122 11.21 -3.54 -10.78
CA PRO A 122 9.84 -3.53 -11.28
C PRO A 122 8.88 -4.03 -10.21
N MET A 123 7.80 -3.29 -9.96
CA MET A 123 6.69 -3.74 -9.14
C MET A 123 6.00 -4.93 -9.83
N PRO A 124 5.90 -6.10 -9.16
CA PRO A 124 5.06 -7.18 -9.64
C PRO A 124 3.60 -6.90 -9.27
N PHE A 125 2.67 -7.21 -10.17
CA PHE A 125 1.28 -7.41 -9.79
C PHE A 125 1.16 -8.84 -9.24
N ASN A 126 0.66 -9.02 -8.02
CA ASN A 126 0.48 -10.36 -7.45
C ASN A 126 -0.88 -10.50 -6.78
N ILE A 127 -1.58 -11.60 -7.07
CA ILE A 127 -2.87 -11.95 -6.45
C ILE A 127 -2.65 -12.44 -5.01
N THR A 128 -1.47 -13.01 -4.71
CA THR A 128 -1.00 -13.29 -3.35
C THR A 128 0.33 -12.59 -3.15
N CYS A 129 0.37 -11.51 -2.37
CA CYS A 129 1.60 -10.74 -2.20
C CYS A 129 2.50 -11.41 -1.14
N SER A 130 3.62 -11.97 -1.59
CA SER A 130 4.65 -12.54 -0.71
C SER A 130 6.02 -12.16 -1.24
N ALA A 131 6.80 -11.46 -0.41
CA ALA A 131 8.16 -11.05 -0.69
C ALA A 131 9.07 -11.50 0.46
N PHE A 132 10.18 -12.14 0.14
CA PHE A 132 11.12 -12.68 1.11
C PHE A 132 12.56 -12.57 0.59
N SER A 133 13.51 -12.53 1.54
CA SER A 133 14.94 -12.66 1.30
C SER A 133 15.44 -13.82 2.15
N ASN A 134 16.06 -14.81 1.52
CA ASN A 134 16.55 -16.01 2.22
C ASN A 134 17.84 -15.75 2.99
N ASN A 135 18.55 -14.67 2.65
CA ASN A 135 19.87 -14.36 3.17
C ASN A 135 19.88 -13.19 4.16
N ALA A 136 18.72 -12.57 4.43
CA ALA A 136 18.60 -11.48 5.39
C ALA A 136 19.00 -11.95 6.81
N PRO A 137 19.95 -11.26 7.47
CA PRO A 137 20.28 -11.55 8.86
C PRO A 137 19.09 -11.31 9.79
N GLU A 138 19.08 -12.01 10.93
CA GLU A 138 18.04 -11.81 11.95
C GLU A 138 17.93 -10.33 12.37
N GLY A 139 16.69 -9.84 12.44
CA GLY A 139 16.39 -8.45 12.79
C GLY A 139 16.72 -7.43 11.69
N LYS A 140 17.16 -7.87 10.49
CA LYS A 140 17.36 -6.99 9.33
C LYS A 140 16.22 -7.14 8.33
N ASN A 141 15.68 -6.01 7.91
CA ASN A 141 14.70 -5.96 6.84
C ASN A 141 15.41 -5.64 5.51
N TRP A 142 15.65 -6.67 4.69
CA TRP A 142 16.17 -6.52 3.33
C TRP A 142 15.05 -6.38 2.28
N VAL A 143 13.81 -6.68 2.67
CA VAL A 143 12.63 -6.66 1.79
C VAL A 143 11.96 -5.28 1.82
N GLN A 144 12.79 -4.23 1.70
CA GLN A 144 12.35 -2.84 1.70
C GLN A 144 11.52 -2.53 0.45
N ASN A 145 10.56 -1.59 0.57
CA ASN A 145 9.73 -1.10 -0.53
C ASN A 145 8.92 -2.20 -1.24
N ALA A 146 8.69 -3.32 -0.55
CA ALA A 146 7.87 -4.42 -1.01
C ALA A 146 6.41 -4.22 -0.57
N ASP A 147 5.81 -3.11 -1.00
CA ASP A 147 4.45 -2.76 -0.64
C ASP A 147 3.47 -3.82 -1.19
N GLY A 148 2.39 -4.11 -0.47
CA GLY A 148 1.38 -5.08 -0.90
C GLY A 148 0.47 -4.52 -2.00
N PHE A 149 -0.25 -3.45 -1.68
CA PHE A 149 -1.12 -2.77 -2.64
C PHE A 149 -0.97 -1.26 -2.54
N ASN A 150 -0.67 -0.61 -3.67
CA ASN A 150 -0.57 0.83 -3.78
C ASN A 150 -1.76 1.40 -4.56
N THR A 151 -2.58 2.24 -3.92
CA THR A 151 -3.63 2.98 -4.63
C THR A 151 -3.09 4.35 -5.05
N MET A 152 -3.41 4.78 -6.26
CA MET A 152 -3.16 6.15 -6.71
C MET A 152 -4.07 6.44 -7.89
N ASP A 153 -4.66 7.63 -7.95
CA ASP A 153 -5.52 7.99 -9.08
C ASP A 153 -6.67 7.00 -9.31
N VAL A 154 -7.32 6.61 -8.22
CA VAL A 154 -8.38 5.61 -8.22
C VAL A 154 -9.67 6.14 -7.61
N ARG A 155 -10.77 5.63 -8.14
CA ARG A 155 -12.09 5.75 -7.53
C ARG A 155 -12.80 4.40 -7.59
N ASN A 156 -13.55 4.07 -6.53
CA ASN A 156 -14.40 2.87 -6.49
C ASN A 156 -13.60 1.57 -6.67
N VAL A 157 -12.57 1.39 -5.84
CA VAL A 157 -11.74 0.18 -5.82
C VAL A 157 -12.04 -0.61 -4.55
N THR A 158 -12.43 -1.87 -4.70
CA THR A 158 -12.62 -2.78 -3.56
C THR A 158 -11.46 -3.74 -3.45
N LEU A 159 -10.86 -3.85 -2.26
CA LEU A 159 -9.86 -4.86 -1.94
C LEU A 159 -10.40 -5.79 -0.86
N LYS A 160 -10.29 -7.10 -1.05
CA LYS A 160 -10.78 -8.07 -0.05
C LYS A 160 -10.04 -9.38 -0.10
N ASN A 161 -10.02 -10.08 1.04
CA ASN A 161 -9.63 -11.49 1.15
C ASN A 161 -8.21 -11.78 0.63
N PHE A 162 -7.23 -10.97 1.00
CA PHE A 162 -5.83 -11.24 0.65
C PHE A 162 -4.93 -11.26 1.88
N ILE A 163 -3.82 -11.97 1.73
CA ILE A 163 -2.75 -12.05 2.71
C ILE A 163 -1.55 -11.35 2.12
N TYR A 164 -1.00 -10.40 2.86
CA TYR A 164 0.27 -9.76 2.56
C TYR A 164 1.36 -10.36 3.46
N ARG A 165 2.48 -10.73 2.85
CA ARG A 165 3.72 -11.10 3.52
C ARG A 165 4.86 -10.31 2.93
N GLY A 166 5.41 -9.35 3.65
CA GLY A 166 6.50 -8.54 3.09
C GLY A 166 7.21 -7.69 4.11
N GLY A 167 8.02 -6.75 3.62
CA GLY A 167 8.88 -5.91 4.45
C GLY A 167 8.49 -4.44 4.50
N ASP A 168 7.41 -4.01 3.86
CA ASP A 168 6.98 -2.59 3.83
C ASP A 168 5.46 -2.46 4.00
N ASP A 169 4.83 -1.41 3.48
CA ASP A 169 3.41 -1.15 3.66
C ASP A 169 2.55 -2.30 3.09
N CYS A 170 1.73 -2.95 3.93
CA CYS A 170 0.75 -3.95 3.48
C CYS A 170 -0.22 -3.37 2.45
N ILE A 171 -0.64 -2.13 2.71
CA ILE A 171 -1.44 -1.31 1.79
C ILE A 171 -0.94 0.11 1.94
N ALA A 172 -0.59 0.77 0.84
CA ALA A 172 -0.29 2.20 0.84
C ALA A 172 -1.27 2.98 -0.04
N ILE A 173 -2.04 3.85 0.59
CA ILE A 173 -3.04 4.70 -0.05
C ILE A 173 -2.38 6.02 -0.43
N LYS A 174 -2.11 6.23 -1.72
CA LYS A 174 -1.43 7.42 -2.25
C LYS A 174 -2.46 8.46 -2.76
N PRO A 175 -2.02 9.65 -3.22
CA PRO A 175 -2.90 10.73 -3.70
C PRO A 175 -4.03 10.32 -4.65
N ARG A 176 -5.13 11.08 -4.59
CA ARG A 176 -6.32 10.95 -5.45
C ARG A 176 -6.95 9.56 -5.35
N THR A 177 -7.18 9.13 -4.12
CA THR A 177 -7.87 7.87 -3.80
C THR A 177 -9.24 8.17 -3.20
N PHE A 178 -10.29 7.66 -3.84
CA PHE A 178 -11.68 7.92 -3.46
C PHE A 178 -12.50 6.63 -3.41
N ASP A 179 -13.38 6.48 -2.41
CA ASP A 179 -14.37 5.39 -2.35
C ASP A 179 -13.70 4.00 -2.39
N VAL A 180 -12.89 3.69 -1.39
CA VAL A 180 -12.09 2.44 -1.34
C VAL A 180 -12.42 1.62 -0.10
N PRO A 181 -13.36 0.66 -0.19
CA PRO A 181 -13.58 -0.33 0.85
C PRO A 181 -12.53 -1.46 0.79
N ILE A 182 -11.94 -1.77 1.94
CA ILE A 182 -10.92 -2.79 2.14
C ILE A 182 -11.36 -3.66 3.31
N SER A 183 -11.42 -4.98 3.13
CA SER A 183 -11.93 -5.88 4.20
C SER A 183 -11.33 -7.27 4.19
N ASN A 184 -11.24 -7.88 5.37
CA ASN A 184 -10.75 -9.25 5.56
C ASN A 184 -9.33 -9.43 4.99
N ILE A 185 -8.42 -8.55 5.42
CA ILE A 185 -7.01 -8.58 5.04
C ILE A 185 -6.18 -9.11 6.21
N THR A 186 -5.17 -9.91 5.91
CA THR A 186 -4.14 -10.32 6.86
C THR A 186 -2.81 -9.69 6.44
N CYS A 187 -2.19 -8.91 7.32
CA CYS A 187 -0.88 -8.32 7.10
C CYS A 187 0.16 -8.99 8.01
N GLU A 188 1.17 -9.63 7.42
CA GLU A 188 2.27 -10.30 8.11
C GLU A 188 3.61 -9.66 7.69
N GLY A 189 4.33 -9.06 8.63
CA GLY A 189 5.55 -8.30 8.35
C GLY A 189 5.29 -6.87 7.86
N GLY A 190 6.36 -6.10 7.65
CA GLY A 190 6.28 -4.75 7.10
C GLY A 190 5.70 -3.67 8.03
N ASN A 191 5.02 -2.68 7.44
CA ASN A 191 4.66 -1.39 8.05
C ASN A 191 3.14 -1.19 8.24
N GLY A 192 2.33 -2.23 7.99
CA GLY A 192 0.88 -2.17 8.15
C GLY A 192 0.18 -1.38 7.06
N VAL A 193 -0.94 -0.73 7.39
CA VAL A 193 -1.70 0.08 6.43
C VAL A 193 -1.27 1.54 6.51
N ALA A 194 -0.86 2.13 5.40
CA ALA A 194 -0.44 3.51 5.32
C ALA A 194 -1.37 4.33 4.44
N ILE A 195 -1.75 5.53 4.89
CA ILE A 195 -2.11 6.64 4.02
C ILE A 195 -0.86 7.46 3.79
N GLY A 196 -0.40 7.43 2.55
CA GLY A 196 0.72 8.18 2.06
C GLY A 196 1.98 7.35 1.81
N ARG A 197 3.16 7.97 1.82
CA ARG A 197 3.35 9.39 2.11
C ARG A 197 2.60 10.29 1.12
N LEU A 198 1.94 11.30 1.66
CA LEU A 198 1.23 12.33 0.89
C LEU A 198 2.09 13.58 0.76
N GLY A 199 1.85 14.35 -0.30
CA GLY A 199 2.48 15.64 -0.54
C GLY A 199 3.97 15.62 -0.85
N GLN A 200 4.43 14.57 -1.54
CA GLN A 200 5.79 14.52 -2.09
C GLN A 200 5.94 15.38 -3.36
N TYR A 201 4.85 15.66 -4.06
CA TYR A 201 4.81 16.46 -5.28
C TYR A 201 3.76 17.57 -5.16
N LEU A 202 3.87 18.61 -6.00
CA LEU A 202 2.83 19.64 -6.07
C LEU A 202 1.62 19.10 -6.82
N GLU A 203 0.72 18.48 -6.06
CA GLU A 203 -0.48 17.84 -6.59
C GLU A 203 -1.64 17.93 -5.59
N ASP A 204 -2.85 17.54 -6.02
CA ASP A 204 -3.92 17.21 -5.11
C ASP A 204 -3.63 15.85 -4.46
N SER A 205 -3.36 15.85 -3.15
CA SER A 205 -3.10 14.66 -2.32
C SER A 205 -4.35 14.16 -1.59
N THR A 206 -5.54 14.51 -2.05
CA THR A 206 -6.79 14.13 -1.39
C THR A 206 -6.98 12.60 -1.34
N VAL A 207 -7.39 12.13 -0.17
CA VAL A 207 -7.85 10.77 0.13
C VAL A 207 -9.18 10.91 0.86
N ASP A 208 -10.26 10.36 0.30
CA ASP A 208 -11.62 10.53 0.84
C ASP A 208 -12.38 9.20 0.77
N ASN A 209 -13.15 8.91 1.82
CA ASN A 209 -14.03 7.75 1.89
C ASN A 209 -13.29 6.42 1.72
N VAL A 210 -12.40 6.12 2.68
CA VAL A 210 -11.69 4.83 2.74
C VAL A 210 -12.09 4.11 4.02
N VAL A 211 -12.52 2.86 3.88
CA VAL A 211 -12.90 1.99 5.00
C VAL A 211 -12.00 0.78 4.95
N VAL A 212 -11.30 0.49 6.04
CA VAL A 212 -10.34 -0.61 6.13
C VAL A 212 -10.67 -1.46 7.35
N SER A 213 -10.95 -2.73 7.11
CA SER A 213 -11.08 -3.76 8.14
C SER A 213 -9.97 -4.81 7.95
N VAL A 214 -9.05 -4.88 8.92
CA VAL A 214 -7.87 -5.76 8.87
C VAL A 214 -8.01 -6.86 9.91
N ALA A 215 -8.35 -8.06 9.46
CA ALA A 215 -8.64 -9.18 10.36
C ALA A 215 -7.45 -9.58 11.24
N LYS A 216 -6.21 -9.44 10.74
CA LYS A 216 -5.01 -9.72 11.52
C LYS A 216 -3.81 -8.91 11.04
N ALA A 217 -3.06 -8.36 12.00
CA ALA A 217 -1.86 -7.57 11.77
C ALA A 217 -0.71 -8.04 12.68
N SER A 218 0.15 -8.90 12.14
CA SER A 218 1.39 -9.33 12.79
C SER A 218 2.56 -8.53 12.23
N LEU A 219 2.81 -7.36 12.82
CA LEU A 219 3.66 -6.32 12.22
C LEU A 219 4.83 -5.96 13.13
N PRO A 220 6.05 -5.80 12.61
CA PRO A 220 7.20 -5.43 13.44
C PRO A 220 7.14 -4.00 13.98
N ILE A 221 6.41 -3.07 13.32
CA ILE A 221 6.53 -1.63 13.58
C ILE A 221 5.16 -0.95 13.77
N ILE A 222 4.38 -0.66 12.72
CA ILE A 222 3.18 0.21 12.82
C ILE A 222 1.94 -0.51 12.29
N ALA A 223 0.81 -0.44 13.01
CA ALA A 223 -0.48 -0.98 12.57
C ALA A 223 -1.12 -0.14 11.47
N PHE A 224 -1.16 1.18 11.70
CA PHE A 224 -1.70 2.13 10.76
C PHE A 224 -0.98 3.49 10.84
N MET A 225 -0.74 4.12 9.69
CA MET A 225 -0.20 5.48 9.66
C MET A 225 -0.84 6.40 8.62
N ILE A 226 -1.01 7.67 8.97
CA ILE A 226 -1.16 8.78 8.01
C ILE A 226 0.11 9.59 8.05
N ARG A 227 0.85 9.63 6.94
CA ARG A 227 2.16 10.29 6.89
C ARG A 227 2.23 11.30 5.76
N TYR A 228 2.71 12.49 6.11
CA TYR A 228 3.09 13.51 5.14
C TYR A 228 4.59 13.41 4.77
N GLY A 229 4.95 13.84 3.57
CA GLY A 229 6.28 13.69 2.95
C GLY A 229 7.45 14.18 3.81
N TRP A 230 8.63 13.57 3.59
CA TRP A 230 9.85 13.80 4.39
C TRP A 230 10.80 14.84 3.80
N ASP A 231 10.67 15.12 2.51
CA ASP A 231 11.55 16.02 1.78
C ASP A 231 10.76 17.25 1.33
N MET A 232 10.68 18.23 2.23
CA MET A 232 10.11 19.54 1.93
C MET A 232 11.21 20.55 1.50
N ARG A 233 12.35 20.09 0.95
CA ARG A 233 13.48 20.97 0.56
C ARG A 233 13.11 22.13 -0.36
N TRP A 234 11.89 22.13 -0.92
CA TRP A 234 11.36 23.19 -1.75
C TRP A 234 10.00 23.63 -1.21
N SER A 235 9.94 24.86 -0.68
CA SER A 235 8.71 25.59 -0.30
C SER A 235 7.62 25.60 -1.37
N ASP A 236 8.01 25.29 -2.61
CA ASP A 236 7.22 25.39 -3.83
C ASP A 236 6.53 24.05 -4.17
N LYS A 237 6.87 22.95 -3.48
CA LYS A 237 6.28 21.60 -3.64
C LYS A 237 5.19 21.28 -2.61
N ASN A 238 4.58 22.30 -2.02
CA ASN A 238 3.51 22.10 -1.05
C ASN A 238 2.22 21.62 -1.73
N SER A 239 2.06 20.32 -1.82
CA SER A 239 0.79 19.67 -2.09
C SER A 239 -0.31 20.15 -1.16
N TYR A 240 -1.54 20.03 -1.62
CA TYR A 240 -2.74 20.37 -0.87
C TYR A 240 -3.74 19.22 -1.01
N GLY A 241 -4.79 19.27 -0.21
CA GLY A 241 -5.84 18.25 -0.25
C GLY A 241 -6.35 17.92 1.14
N LYS A 242 -7.21 16.91 1.17
CA LYS A 242 -7.90 16.49 2.39
C LYS A 242 -7.75 15.00 2.60
N VAL A 243 -7.53 14.59 3.84
CA VAL A 243 -7.58 13.19 4.25
C VAL A 243 -8.75 13.05 5.20
N ARG A 244 -9.86 12.49 4.73
CA ARG A 244 -11.10 12.50 5.52
C ARG A 244 -12.05 11.36 5.25
N ASN A 245 -13.01 11.21 6.17
CA ASN A 245 -14.03 10.17 6.14
C ASN A 245 -13.38 8.79 6.08
N LEU A 246 -12.58 8.49 7.09
CA LEU A 246 -11.82 7.26 7.19
C LEU A 246 -12.29 6.43 8.37
N LEU A 247 -12.44 5.12 8.15
CA LEU A 247 -12.71 4.15 9.19
C LEU A 247 -11.69 3.03 9.11
N PHE A 248 -10.96 2.81 10.19
CA PHE A 248 -10.07 1.67 10.38
C PHE A 248 -10.62 0.83 11.51
N SER A 249 -10.95 -0.42 11.24
CA SER A 249 -11.59 -1.28 12.22
C SER A 249 -11.05 -2.71 12.28
N ASP A 250 -11.32 -3.35 13.42
CA ASP A 250 -11.19 -4.80 13.62
C ASP A 250 -9.76 -5.34 13.52
N PHE A 251 -8.78 -4.53 13.94
CA PHE A 251 -7.37 -4.88 13.93
C PHE A 251 -7.01 -5.78 15.12
N GLU A 252 -6.78 -7.07 14.85
CA GLU A 252 -6.12 -7.97 15.81
C GLU A 252 -4.59 -7.81 15.69
N LEU A 253 -3.97 -7.13 16.66
CA LEU A 253 -2.54 -6.81 16.67
C LEU A 253 -1.71 -7.91 17.35
N GLU A 254 -0.60 -8.31 16.72
CA GLU A 254 0.37 -9.24 17.29
C GLU A 254 1.77 -8.61 17.30
N GLY A 255 2.24 -8.17 18.48
CA GLY A 255 3.62 -7.70 18.69
C GLY A 255 3.96 -6.38 18.00
N VAL A 256 2.96 -5.52 17.79
CA VAL A 256 3.11 -4.25 17.03
C VAL A 256 3.69 -3.14 17.93
N SER A 257 4.67 -2.38 17.42
CA SER A 257 5.32 -1.33 18.22
C SER A 257 4.46 -0.06 18.35
N HIS A 258 3.61 0.23 17.36
CA HIS A 258 2.76 1.42 17.32
C HIS A 258 1.37 1.06 16.81
N GLY A 259 0.33 1.43 17.57
CA GLY A 259 -1.04 1.50 17.08
C GLY A 259 -1.23 2.64 16.07
N PRO A 260 -2.45 3.20 15.93
CA PRO A 260 -2.72 4.24 14.95
C PRO A 260 -1.88 5.51 15.11
N TYR A 261 -1.37 5.99 14.00
CA TYR A 261 -0.38 7.08 13.96
C TYR A 261 -0.74 8.14 12.92
N ILE A 262 -0.76 9.42 13.30
CA ILE A 262 -0.98 10.54 12.37
C ILE A 262 0.17 11.52 12.53
N MET A 263 0.96 11.75 11.46
CA MET A 263 2.06 12.72 11.47
C MET A 263 2.07 13.62 10.24
N GLN A 264 1.98 14.91 10.52
CA GLN A 264 2.23 16.03 9.60
C GLN A 264 3.36 16.94 10.11
N ASP A 265 4.09 16.52 11.15
CA ASP A 265 5.10 17.33 11.86
C ASP A 265 6.56 17.05 11.46
N ASN A 266 6.80 16.11 10.55
CA ASN A 266 8.16 15.67 10.18
C ASN A 266 8.66 16.26 8.84
N GLY A 267 8.26 17.50 8.51
CA GLY A 267 8.71 18.18 7.29
C GLY A 267 10.21 18.47 7.29
N ASP A 268 10.94 17.98 6.28
CA ASP A 268 12.39 18.18 6.07
C ASP A 268 13.24 17.91 7.33
N ASN A 269 13.14 16.67 7.82
CA ASN A 269 13.83 16.23 9.04
C ASN A 269 13.54 17.12 10.27
N GLY A 270 12.33 17.70 10.32
CA GLY A 270 11.86 18.57 11.41
C GLY A 270 12.03 20.07 11.17
N THR A 271 12.74 20.49 10.11
CA THR A 271 12.98 21.91 9.79
C THR A 271 11.68 22.67 9.48
N PHE A 272 10.70 22.00 8.89
CA PHE A 272 9.39 22.57 8.55
C PHE A 272 8.25 21.88 9.29
N ALA A 273 8.48 21.54 10.56
CA ALA A 273 7.48 20.88 11.41
C ALA A 273 6.17 21.67 11.47
N GLY A 274 5.05 20.97 11.25
CA GLY A 274 3.70 21.53 11.36
C GLY A 274 3.29 22.48 10.22
N THR A 275 4.01 22.49 9.09
CA THR A 275 3.72 23.39 7.95
C THR A 275 2.84 22.77 6.86
N SER A 276 2.45 21.50 7.00
CA SER A 276 1.63 20.78 6.01
C SER A 276 0.33 21.54 5.70
N LYS A 277 0.00 21.68 4.41
CA LYS A 277 -1.26 22.29 3.94
C LYS A 277 -2.42 21.29 3.84
N MET A 278 -2.20 20.05 4.29
CA MET A 278 -3.23 19.01 4.26
C MET A 278 -4.14 19.15 5.48
N GLU A 279 -5.44 19.03 5.23
CA GLU A 279 -6.46 18.92 6.28
C GLU A 279 -6.70 17.42 6.57
N ILE A 280 -6.61 17.00 7.83
CA ILE A 280 -6.97 15.65 8.27
C ILE A 280 -8.20 15.76 9.18
N SER A 281 -9.28 15.06 8.84
CA SER A 281 -10.49 15.07 9.68
C SER A 281 -11.35 13.83 9.54
N LYS A 282 -12.24 13.57 10.51
CA LYS A 282 -13.20 12.45 10.46
C LYS A 282 -12.51 11.11 10.24
N VAL A 283 -11.61 10.79 11.15
CA VAL A 283 -10.84 9.53 11.15
C VAL A 283 -11.23 8.74 12.39
N THR A 284 -11.70 7.51 12.20
CA THR A 284 -12.08 6.63 13.31
C THR A 284 -11.19 5.39 13.30
N PHE A 285 -10.55 5.10 14.42
CA PHE A 285 -9.91 3.83 14.74
C PHE A 285 -10.82 3.10 15.71
N ARG A 286 -11.30 1.91 15.35
CA ARG A 286 -12.28 1.18 16.15
C ARG A 286 -11.87 -0.27 16.34
N ASN A 287 -12.08 -0.83 17.54
CA ASN A 287 -11.95 -2.26 17.78
C ASN A 287 -10.54 -2.78 17.43
N PHE A 288 -9.53 -2.23 18.10
CA PHE A 288 -8.16 -2.72 18.02
C PHE A 288 -7.89 -3.58 19.25
N THR A 289 -7.53 -4.85 19.04
CA THR A 289 -7.34 -5.86 20.08
C THR A 289 -5.96 -6.50 19.97
N GLY A 290 -5.64 -7.43 20.87
CA GLY A 290 -4.38 -8.16 20.87
C GLY A 290 -3.32 -7.49 21.74
N ASN A 291 -2.06 -7.43 21.29
CA ASN A 291 -0.97 -6.92 22.10
C ASN A 291 0.04 -6.05 21.33
N LEU A 292 0.47 -4.97 22.01
CA LEU A 292 1.60 -4.15 21.57
C LEU A 292 2.94 -4.76 22.01
N LYS A 293 4.02 -4.24 21.45
CA LYS A 293 5.39 -4.65 21.73
C LYS A 293 5.91 -3.99 23.01
N ASP A 294 5.82 -4.69 24.14
CA ASP A 294 6.30 -4.33 25.49
C ASP A 294 6.74 -2.87 25.70
N SER A 295 7.99 -2.62 26.09
CA SER A 295 8.48 -1.32 26.60
C SER A 295 8.51 -0.17 25.59
N ILE A 296 8.16 -0.41 24.33
CA ILE A 296 8.16 0.58 23.25
C ILE A 296 6.78 0.77 22.61
N GLY A 297 5.79 -0.02 23.03
CA GLY A 297 4.41 0.04 22.56
C GLY A 297 3.82 1.44 22.72
N ARG A 298 3.01 1.88 21.75
CA ARG A 298 2.19 3.09 21.88
C ARG A 298 0.80 2.80 21.37
N LEU A 299 -0.23 3.14 22.14
CA LEU A 299 -1.62 3.00 21.71
C LEU A 299 -1.90 3.87 20.48
N GLY A 300 -1.42 5.11 20.50
CA GLY A 300 -1.53 6.01 19.37
C GLY A 300 -0.71 7.28 19.54
N GLN A 301 -0.48 7.97 18.42
CA GLN A 301 0.20 9.26 18.43
C GLN A 301 -0.35 10.15 17.29
N ILE A 302 -0.66 11.40 17.65
CA ILE A 302 -1.19 12.41 16.74
C ILE A 302 -0.30 13.64 16.79
N SER A 303 0.25 14.03 15.65
CA SER A 303 0.93 15.30 15.47
C SER A 303 0.56 15.87 14.11
N CYS A 304 -0.30 16.89 14.09
CA CYS A 304 -0.91 17.38 12.86
C CYS A 304 -0.19 18.62 12.31
N SER A 305 -0.91 19.55 11.67
CA SER A 305 -0.36 20.79 11.13
C SER A 305 -0.75 21.97 12.01
N MET A 306 0.14 22.95 12.19
CA MET A 306 -0.20 24.25 12.78
C MET A 306 -1.05 25.09 11.82
N VAL A 307 -0.91 24.86 10.51
CA VAL A 307 -1.68 25.56 9.46
C VAL A 307 -3.11 25.04 9.41
N HIS A 308 -3.26 23.72 9.48
CA HIS A 308 -4.56 23.03 9.51
C HIS A 308 -4.57 21.99 10.64
N PRO A 309 -4.90 22.40 11.88
CA PRO A 309 -5.05 21.46 12.98
C PRO A 309 -6.09 20.39 12.63
N CYS A 310 -5.76 19.12 12.88
CA CYS A 310 -6.69 18.04 12.60
C CYS A 310 -7.81 17.98 13.63
N PHE A 311 -8.96 17.41 13.24
CA PHE A 311 -10.16 17.39 14.07
C PHE A 311 -11.08 16.22 13.76
N ASP A 312 -11.97 15.88 14.68
CA ASP A 312 -12.90 14.75 14.60
C ASP A 312 -12.16 13.42 14.41
N ILE A 313 -11.26 13.10 15.35
CA ILE A 313 -10.48 11.85 15.35
C ILE A 313 -10.85 11.03 16.58
N PHE A 314 -11.29 9.80 16.37
CA PHE A 314 -11.87 8.96 17.41
C PHE A 314 -11.12 7.62 17.50
N PHE A 315 -10.78 7.24 18.74
CA PHE A 315 -10.24 5.93 19.10
C PHE A 315 -11.32 5.23 19.93
N GLU A 316 -11.95 4.20 19.37
CA GLU A 316 -13.14 3.57 19.93
C GLU A 316 -12.85 2.08 20.20
N ASP A 317 -13.24 1.56 21.35
CA ASP A 317 -13.07 0.15 21.71
C ASP A 317 -11.61 -0.35 21.57
N MET A 318 -10.67 0.38 22.19
CA MET A 318 -9.23 0.06 22.15
C MET A 318 -8.62 -0.17 23.55
N ASP A 319 -9.46 -0.31 24.58
CA ASP A 319 -9.06 -0.33 26.00
C ASP A 319 -8.22 -1.56 26.39
N GLU A 320 -8.24 -2.62 25.58
CA GLU A 320 -7.49 -3.86 25.83
C GLU A 320 -5.98 -3.74 25.53
N LEU A 321 -5.57 -2.71 24.78
CA LEU A 321 -4.17 -2.46 24.46
C LEU A 321 -3.47 -1.70 25.58
N ALA A 322 -2.30 -2.18 26.00
CA ALA A 322 -1.51 -1.52 27.04
C ALA A 322 -1.14 -0.08 26.64
N VAL A 323 -1.44 0.87 27.52
CA VAL A 323 -1.30 2.32 27.29
C VAL A 323 0.07 2.78 27.77
N THR A 324 0.91 3.25 26.85
CA THR A 324 2.20 3.87 27.18
C THR A 324 2.57 4.96 26.17
N ASN A 325 2.92 6.15 26.67
CA ASN A 325 3.58 7.24 25.94
C ASN A 325 2.79 7.83 24.75
N GLU A 326 1.49 8.07 24.93
CA GLU A 326 0.62 8.75 23.97
C GLU A 326 0.94 10.24 23.88
N THR A 327 0.81 10.82 22.67
CA THR A 327 0.99 12.27 22.48
C THR A 327 0.03 12.83 21.45
N CYS A 328 -0.52 14.01 21.75
CA CYS A 328 -1.36 14.80 20.86
C CYS A 328 -0.75 16.18 20.62
N ARG A 329 -0.63 16.62 19.37
CA ARG A 329 -0.16 17.96 19.02
C ARG A 329 -0.90 18.51 17.82
N TRP A 330 -1.17 19.81 17.89
CA TRP A 330 -1.78 20.61 16.83
C TRP A 330 -3.12 20.05 16.34
N THR A 331 -3.98 19.74 17.31
CA THR A 331 -5.34 19.28 17.09
C THR A 331 -6.33 20.38 17.51
N LYS A 332 -7.56 20.31 16.97
CA LYS A 332 -8.63 21.21 17.40
C LYS A 332 -9.16 20.78 18.78
N PRO A 333 -9.24 21.68 19.78
CA PRO A 333 -9.69 21.33 21.12
C PRO A 333 -11.07 20.65 21.15
N GLY A 334 -11.19 19.57 21.92
CA GLY A 334 -12.45 18.85 22.14
C GLY A 334 -12.93 18.00 20.96
N THR A 335 -12.06 17.74 19.97
CA THR A 335 -12.42 16.96 18.76
C THR A 335 -11.64 15.66 18.61
N ILE A 336 -10.78 15.35 19.58
CA ILE A 336 -10.08 14.06 19.68
C ILE A 336 -10.66 13.33 20.89
N ALA A 337 -11.01 12.05 20.73
CA ALA A 337 -11.53 11.25 21.84
C ALA A 337 -10.98 9.82 21.82
N GLY A 338 -10.88 9.23 23.02
CA GLY A 338 -10.47 7.84 23.23
C GLY A 338 -8.97 7.57 23.18
N LEU A 339 -8.13 8.57 22.88
CA LEU A 339 -6.68 8.48 23.02
C LEU A 339 -6.25 9.25 24.28
N PRO A 340 -5.74 8.58 25.33
CA PRO A 340 -5.27 9.26 26.54
C PRO A 340 -4.26 10.38 26.23
N GLY A 341 -4.41 11.52 26.90
CA GLY A 341 -3.53 12.68 26.69
C GLY A 341 -3.84 13.56 25.47
N CYS A 342 -4.99 13.34 24.81
CA CYS A 342 -5.45 14.13 23.65
C CYS A 342 -6.64 15.05 23.95
#